data_AF-A0A965V2C6-F1
#
_entry.id   AF-A0A965V2C6-F1
#
_cell.length_a   1.000
_cell.length_b   1.000
_cell.length_c   1.000
_cell.angle_alpha   90.00
_cell.angle_beta   90.00
_cell.angle_gamma   90.00
#
_symmetry.space_group_name_H-M   'P 1'
#
loop_
_entity.id
_entity.type
_entity.pdbx_description
1 polymer ?
#
loop_
_entity_poly.entity_id
_entity_poly.type
_entity_poly.pdbx_seq_one_letter_code
_entity_poly.pdbx_strand_id
1 'polypeptide(L)'
;EIPLEALLVEESSVTLLLDVERSQIVFFQALFESYEGIGTIRTLEQSRGLISILTTPDCCQTALEVLKTLPEEVIWRFATHLHPEEKSRYVQLL
;
A
#
# COMPACT_ATOMS: atom_id res chain seq x y z
N GLU A 1 9.68 -2.89 10.59
CA GLU A 1 8.37 -3.41 11.05
C GLU A 1 7.27 -2.58 10.43
N ILE A 2 6.04 -3.11 10.29
CA ILE A 2 4.92 -2.36 9.74
C ILE A 2 4.30 -1.49 10.84
N PRO A 3 4.14 -0.17 10.66
CA PRO A 3 3.41 0.66 11.61
C PRO A 3 1.93 0.29 11.66
N LEU A 4 1.36 0.16 12.86
CA LEU A 4 -0.07 -0.17 13.05
C LEU A 4 -1.00 0.85 12.37
N GLU A 5 -0.58 2.10 12.28
CA GLU A 5 -1.32 3.19 11.64
C GLU A 5 -1.49 2.97 10.14
N ALA A 6 -0.48 2.40 9.50
CA ALA A 6 -0.45 2.09 8.07
C ALA A 6 -1.02 0.71 7.73
N LEU A 7 -1.56 0.00 8.72
CA LEU A 7 -2.11 -1.33 8.59
C LEU A 7 -3.63 -1.30 8.84
N LEU A 8 -4.35 -2.02 8.00
CA LEU A 8 -5.77 -2.36 8.14
C LEU A 8 -5.89 -3.87 8.01
N VAL A 9 -6.51 -4.50 9.00
CA VAL A 9 -6.68 -5.96 9.02
C VAL A 9 -8.17 -6.27 9.12
N GLU A 10 -8.64 -7.11 8.22
CA GLU A 10 -9.99 -7.68 8.22
C GLU A 10 -9.89 -9.21 8.29
N GLU A 11 -11.03 -9.91 8.35
CA GLU A 11 -11.05 -11.37 8.54
C GLU A 11 -10.23 -12.14 7.50
N SER A 12 -10.23 -11.69 6.24
CA SER A 12 -9.55 -12.36 5.13
C SER A 12 -8.61 -11.47 4.33
N SER A 13 -8.42 -10.22 4.76
CA SER A 13 -7.66 -9.22 4.01
C SER A 13 -6.73 -8.40 4.91
N VAL A 14 -5.63 -7.97 4.31
CA VAL A 14 -4.70 -7.02 4.91
C VAL A 14 -4.50 -5.90 3.91
N THR A 15 -4.65 -4.66 4.36
CA THR A 15 -4.30 -3.49 3.57
C THR A 15 -3.13 -2.74 4.18
N LEU A 16 -2.11 -2.49 3.34
CA LEU A 16 -0.96 -1.65 3.65
C LEU A 16 -1.17 -0.27 3.02
N LEU A 17 -1.01 0.79 3.78
CA LEU A 17 -1.11 2.18 3.31
C LEU A 17 0.29 2.75 3.10
N LEU A 18 0.54 3.28 1.91
CA LEU A 18 1.84 3.77 1.51
C LEU A 18 1.76 5.18 0.94
N ASP A 19 2.71 6.02 1.34
CA ASP A 19 3.07 7.22 0.62
C ASP A 19 4.12 6.88 -0.42
N VAL A 20 3.90 7.28 -1.66
CA VAL A 20 4.84 7.12 -2.77
C VAL A 20 5.03 8.43 -3.52
N GLU A 21 6.10 8.54 -4.30
CA GLU A 21 6.22 9.66 -5.23
C GLU A 21 5.08 9.62 -6.26
N ARG A 22 4.41 10.75 -6.49
CA ARG A 22 3.19 10.81 -7.32
C ARG A 22 3.42 10.33 -8.76
N SER A 23 4.61 10.61 -9.31
CA SER A 23 5.01 10.16 -10.63
C SER A 23 5.24 8.64 -10.71
N GLN A 24 5.37 7.97 -9.55
CA GLN A 24 5.66 6.54 -9.43
C GLN A 24 4.42 5.70 -9.10
N ILE A 25 3.24 6.30 -8.89
CA ILE A 25 2.00 5.55 -8.60
C ILE A 25 1.75 4.43 -9.62
N VAL A 26 1.87 4.75 -10.92
CA VAL A 26 1.66 3.78 -12.01
C VAL A 26 2.73 2.68 -12.00
N PHE A 27 3.95 3.01 -11.58
CA PHE A 27 5.01 2.01 -11.41
C PHE A 27 4.65 1.00 -10.32
N PHE A 28 4.15 1.45 -9.16
CA PHE A 28 3.69 0.55 -8.10
C PHE A 28 2.55 -0.36 -8.56
N GLN A 29 1.57 0.18 -9.29
CA GLN A 29 0.48 -0.59 -9.86
C GLN A 29 0.98 -1.69 -10.79
N ALA A 30 1.78 -1.32 -11.80
CA ALA A 30 2.33 -2.26 -12.78
C ALA A 30 3.23 -3.32 -12.12
N LEU A 31 4.03 -2.91 -11.11
CA LEU A 31 4.88 -3.83 -10.36
C LEU A 31 4.05 -4.91 -9.69
N PHE A 32 3.05 -4.52 -8.88
CA PHE A 32 2.23 -5.50 -8.16
C PHE A 32 1.33 -6.32 -9.07
N GLU A 33 0.84 -5.74 -10.17
CA GLU A 33 0.12 -6.50 -11.21
C GLU A 33 1.00 -7.58 -11.87
N SER A 34 2.32 -7.34 -11.97
CA SER A 34 3.26 -8.36 -12.50
C SER A 34 3.48 -9.53 -11.54
N TYR A 35 3.22 -9.33 -10.25
CA TYR A 35 3.26 -10.37 -9.23
C TYR A 35 1.87 -10.97 -9.03
N GLU A 36 1.49 -11.90 -9.92
CA GLU A 36 0.19 -12.57 -9.85
C GLU A 36 -0.11 -13.11 -8.44
N GLY A 37 -1.24 -12.67 -7.87
CA GLY A 37 -1.75 -13.17 -6.60
C GLY A 37 -1.11 -12.58 -5.33
N ILE A 38 -0.12 -11.68 -5.42
CA ILE A 38 0.49 -11.05 -4.23
C ILE A 38 -0.41 -9.96 -3.64
N GLY A 39 -1.09 -9.19 -4.47
CA GLY A 39 -1.98 -8.14 -4.02
C GLY A 39 -2.38 -7.19 -5.14
N THR A 40 -3.25 -6.24 -4.83
CA THR A 40 -3.72 -5.21 -5.76
C THR A 40 -3.43 -3.84 -5.19
N ILE A 41 -2.93 -2.95 -6.05
CA ILE A 41 -2.72 -1.54 -5.70
C ILE A 41 -3.96 -0.73 -6.05
N ARG A 42 -4.41 0.11 -5.12
CA ARG A 42 -5.38 1.18 -5.41
C ARG A 42 -4.77 2.54 -5.08
N THR A 43 -5.08 3.53 -5.90
CA THR A 43 -4.75 4.92 -5.58
C THR A 43 -5.86 5.49 -4.71
N LEU A 44 -5.50 5.88 -3.49
CA LEU A 44 -6.44 6.48 -2.53
C LEU A 44 -6.48 8.01 -2.68
N GLU A 45 -5.33 8.64 -2.87
CA GLU A 45 -5.22 10.09 -3.07
C GLU A 45 -4.02 10.43 -3.97
N GLN A 46 -4.29 10.62 -5.27
CA GLN A 46 -3.28 10.90 -6.29
C GLN A 46 -2.49 12.19 -6.01
N SER A 47 -3.16 13.22 -5.46
CA SER A 47 -2.55 14.52 -5.18
C SER A 47 -1.40 14.47 -4.17
N ARG A 48 -1.42 13.46 -3.27
CA ARG A 48 -0.40 13.20 -2.24
C ARG A 48 0.48 12.00 -2.53
N GLY A 49 0.08 11.13 -3.46
CA GLY A 49 0.76 9.86 -3.68
C GLY A 49 0.40 8.80 -2.64
N LEU A 50 -0.83 8.85 -2.11
CA LEU A 50 -1.31 7.84 -1.19
C LEU A 50 -1.90 6.66 -1.97
N ILE A 51 -1.34 5.47 -1.77
CA ILE A 51 -1.81 4.22 -2.34
C ILE A 51 -2.10 3.19 -1.23
N SER A 52 -2.85 2.16 -1.58
CA SER A 52 -3.09 0.99 -0.75
C SER A 52 -2.67 -0.27 -1.47
N ILE A 53 -2.06 -1.21 -0.74
CA ILE A 53 -1.85 -2.58 -1.18
C ILE A 53 -2.86 -3.46 -0.47
N LEU A 54 -3.87 -3.95 -1.18
CA LEU A 54 -4.80 -4.96 -0.69
C LEU A 54 -4.22 -6.34 -0.97
N THR A 55 -4.02 -7.13 0.07
CA THR A 55 -3.46 -8.48 0.02
C THR A 55 -4.15 -9.38 1.04
N THR A 56 -3.77 -10.66 1.11
CA THR A 56 -4.21 -11.59 2.16
C THR A 56 -3.17 -11.65 3.28
N PRO A 57 -3.55 -12.12 4.49
CA PRO A 57 -2.57 -12.36 5.55
C PRO A 57 -1.38 -13.22 5.10
N ASP A 58 -1.64 -14.27 4.30
CA ASP A 58 -0.63 -15.20 3.81
C ASP A 58 0.34 -14.56 2.80
N CYS A 59 -0.13 -13.59 2.01
CA CYS A 59 0.67 -12.89 1.00
C CYS A 59 1.30 -11.59 1.51
N CYS A 60 0.90 -11.11 2.69
CA CYS A 60 1.37 -9.84 3.27
C CYS A 60 2.89 -9.79 3.39
N GLN A 61 3.52 -10.88 3.86
CA GLN A 61 4.98 -10.95 3.97
C GLN A 61 5.66 -10.85 2.60
N THR A 62 5.11 -11.50 1.58
CA THR A 62 5.67 -11.43 0.21
C THR A 62 5.48 -10.03 -0.38
N ALA A 63 4.35 -9.37 -0.15
CA ALA A 63 4.14 -7.97 -0.56
C ALA A 63 5.18 -7.03 0.07
N LEU A 64 5.53 -7.23 1.34
CA LEU A 64 6.58 -6.47 2.01
C LEU A 64 7.97 -6.75 1.44
N GLU A 65 8.26 -7.99 1.05
CA GLU A 65 9.52 -8.37 0.42
C GLU A 65 9.67 -7.69 -0.93
N VAL A 66 8.62 -7.66 -1.76
CA VAL A 66 8.60 -6.89 -3.01
C VAL A 66 8.97 -5.42 -2.76
N LEU A 67 8.34 -4.77 -1.78
CA LEU A 67 8.64 -3.39 -1.43
C LEU A 67 10.09 -3.18 -0.98
N LYS A 68 10.67 -4.12 -0.24
CA LYS A 68 12.07 -4.06 0.23
C LYS A 68 13.10 -4.28 -0.88
N THR A 69 12.70 -4.89 -1.99
CA THR A 69 13.57 -5.10 -3.16
C THR A 69 13.58 -3.91 -4.12
N LEU A 70 12.74 -2.90 -3.86
CA LEU A 70 12.69 -1.70 -4.68
C LEU A 70 14.04 -0.96 -4.65
N PRO A 71 14.47 -0.42 -5.80
CA PRO A 71 15.72 0.33 -5.88
C PRO A 71 15.58 1.67 -5.15
N GLU A 72 16.71 2.25 -4.74
CA GLU A 72 16.74 3.45 -3.88
C GLU A 72 16.07 4.68 -4.51
N GLU A 73 15.98 4.74 -5.85
CA GLU A 73 15.30 5.81 -6.59
C GLU A 73 13.77 5.73 -6.51
N VAL A 74 13.22 4.61 -6.04
CA VAL A 74 11.79 4.46 -5.80
C VAL A 74 11.48 4.90 -4.37
N ILE A 75 10.91 6.08 -4.24
CA ILE A 75 10.66 6.70 -2.93
C ILE A 75 9.30 6.26 -2.42
N TRP A 76 9.32 5.53 -1.30
CA TRP A 76 8.10 5.10 -0.62
C TRP A 76 8.29 4.99 0.90
N ARG A 77 7.18 5.06 1.63
CA ARG A 77 7.12 4.81 3.07
C ARG A 77 5.72 4.40 3.49
N PHE A 78 5.60 3.81 4.68
CA PHE A 78 4.30 3.60 5.31
C PHE A 78 3.62 4.93 5.64
N ALA A 79 2.33 5.03 5.33
CA ALA A 79 1.53 6.22 5.60
C ALA A 79 1.15 6.26 7.10
N THR A 80 2.00 6.86 7.92
CA THR A 80 1.81 7.01 9.39
C THR A 80 1.11 8.31 9.79
N HIS A 81 0.89 9.21 8.84
CA HIS A 81 0.42 10.57 9.12
C HIS A 81 -1.08 10.77 8.86
N LEU A 82 -1.82 9.69 8.64
CA LEU A 82 -3.25 9.74 8.31
C LEU A 82 -4.08 10.04 9.55
N HIS A 83 -4.91 11.08 9.48
CA HIS A 83 -5.86 11.37 10.55
C HIS A 83 -6.93 10.25 10.60
N PRO A 84 -7.48 9.90 11.79
CA PRO A 84 -8.49 8.84 11.90
C PRO A 84 -9.72 9.01 10.98
N GLU A 85 -10.11 10.25 10.71
CA GLU A 85 -11.21 10.60 9.78
C GLU A 85 -10.85 10.28 8.33
N GLU A 86 -9.61 10.57 7.92
CA GLU A 86 -9.11 10.24 6.58
C GLU A 86 -9.01 8.72 6.42
N LYS A 87 -8.53 8.01 7.45
CA LYS A 87 -8.47 6.55 7.45
C LYS A 87 -9.86 5.95 7.26
N SER A 88 -10.88 6.48 7.94
CA SER A 88 -12.27 6.04 7.77
C SER A 88 -12.79 6.28 6.35
N ARG A 89 -12.45 7.42 5.74
CA ARG A 89 -12.78 7.71 4.34
C ARG A 89 -12.11 6.73 3.37
N TYR A 90 -10.84 6.42 3.59
CA TYR A 90 -10.09 5.53 2.70
C TYR A 90 -10.51 4.07 2.85
N VAL A 91 -10.87 3.64 4.06
CA VAL A 91 -11.45 2.30 4.28
C VAL A 91 -12.69 2.07 3.43
N GLN A 92 -13.52 3.10 3.20
CA GLN A 92 -14.69 2.97 2.32
C GLN A 92 -14.36 2.79 0.83
N LEU A 93 -13.11 2.99 0.43
CA LEU A 93 -12.62 2.86 -0.95
C LEU A 93 -11.84 1.54 -1.18
N LEU A 94 -11.65 0.75 -0.11
CA LEU A 94 -11.01 -0.57 -0.12
C LEU A 94 -12.07 -1.66 -0.31
#